data_AF-A0A0D0E4W8-F1
#
_entry.id   AF-A0A0D0E4W8-F1
#
_cell.length_a   1.000
_cell.length_b   1.000
_cell.length_c   1.000
_cell.angle_alpha   90.00
_cell.angle_beta   90.00
_cell.angle_gamma   90.00
#
_symmetry.space_group_name_H-M   'P 1'
#
loop_
_entity.id
_entity.type
_entity.pdbx_description
1 polymer ?
#
loop_
_entity_poly.entity_id
_entity_poly.type
_entity_poly.pdbx_seq_one_letter_code
_entity_poly.pdbx_strand_id
1 'polypeptide(L)'
;MNRLPPTFMSLYRLVLRSTSASVLHHTVARKNLCKLWRPAFDAAARVVRELQTHQLSQMQRTKRERLLNIFQLRVDATLNLLLNSANSRGIPHQVVRNLNLLRKRHIDWVHGGYYSQLSKNAWKPQLSPKAPEYSPKSLIPESQRATVIQARRRKNKQADERCWNALGEVVRMAEGRHNMSLGRVRLKPWAMERS
;
A
#
# COMPACT_ATOMS: atom_id res chain seq x y z
N MET A 1 13.75 -15.88 16.80
CA MET A 1 13.64 -15.06 15.58
C MET A 1 14.97 -14.38 15.32
N ASN A 2 15.64 -14.67 14.21
CA ASN A 2 16.93 -14.05 13.89
C ASN A 2 16.77 -12.55 13.63
N ARG A 3 17.64 -11.74 14.25
CA ARG A 3 17.64 -10.28 14.10
C ARG A 3 18.11 -9.91 12.70
N LEU A 4 17.48 -8.90 12.10
CA LEU A 4 17.91 -8.37 10.80
C LEU A 4 19.32 -7.78 10.89
N PRO A 5 20.14 -7.89 9.82
CA PRO A 5 21.48 -7.31 9.78
C PRO A 5 21.46 -5.79 10.06
N PRO A 6 22.48 -5.26 10.76
CA PRO A 6 22.59 -3.83 11.05
C PRO A 6 22.54 -2.95 9.78
N THR A 7 23.12 -3.42 8.67
CA THR A 7 23.13 -2.74 7.37
C THR A 7 21.74 -2.58 6.77
N PHE A 8 20.87 -3.58 6.93
CA PHE A 8 19.48 -3.49 6.49
C PHE A 8 18.69 -2.50 7.35
N MET A 9 18.91 -2.52 8.68
CA MET A 9 18.25 -1.61 9.60
C MET A 9 18.69 -0.15 9.39
N SER A 10 19.98 0.09 9.10
CA SER A 10 20.50 1.42 8.81
C SER A 10 19.90 1.97 7.51
N LEU A 11 19.83 1.16 6.45
CA LEU A 11 19.18 1.52 5.18
C LEU A 11 17.71 1.88 5.38
N TYR A 12 16.96 1.08 6.14
CA TYR A 12 15.56 1.38 6.44
C TYR A 12 15.41 2.71 7.20
N ARG A 13 16.25 2.96 8.22
CA ARG A 13 16.26 4.23 8.96
C ARG A 13 16.61 5.42 8.05
N LEU A 14 17.55 5.24 7.12
CA LEU A 14 17.91 6.27 6.15
C LEU A 14 16.71 6.62 5.28
N VAL A 15 16.02 5.63 4.69
CA VAL A 15 14.79 5.86 3.91
C VAL A 15 13.72 6.58 4.72
N LEU A 16 13.52 6.24 6.00
CA LEU A 16 12.56 6.94 6.86
C LEU A 16 12.91 8.42 7.06
N ARG A 17 14.20 8.73 7.22
CA ARG A 17 14.69 10.11 7.36
C ARG A 17 14.58 10.88 6.05
N SER A 18 15.04 10.29 4.95
CA SER A 18 14.94 10.89 3.60
C SER A 18 13.48 11.12 3.20
N THR A 19 12.57 10.21 3.54
CA THR A 19 11.14 10.40 3.34
C THR A 19 10.63 11.64 4.09
N SER A 20 11.04 11.80 5.36
CA SER A 20 10.67 12.97 6.17
C SER A 20 11.16 14.28 5.52
N ALA A 21 12.41 14.31 5.07
CA ALA A 21 13.01 15.48 4.42
C ALA A 21 12.35 15.79 3.06
N SER A 22 12.06 14.76 2.25
CA SER A 22 11.46 14.91 0.91
C SER A 22 10.09 15.59 0.91
N VAL A 23 9.38 15.55 2.04
CA VAL A 23 8.07 16.20 2.24
C VAL A 23 8.14 17.38 3.19
N LEU A 24 9.33 17.95 3.40
CA LEU A 24 9.54 19.12 4.25
C LEU A 24 8.97 18.91 5.66
N HIS A 25 9.16 17.72 6.20
CA HIS A 25 8.69 17.29 7.52
C HIS A 25 7.16 17.28 7.71
N HIS A 26 6.38 17.32 6.63
CA HIS A 26 4.93 17.17 6.70
C HIS A 26 4.54 15.77 7.21
N THR A 27 3.98 15.71 8.43
CA THR A 27 3.76 14.46 9.18
C THR A 27 2.83 13.46 8.47
N VAL A 28 1.71 13.93 7.92
CA VAL A 28 0.74 13.08 7.20
C VAL A 28 1.35 12.51 5.92
N ALA A 29 1.99 13.36 5.11
CA ALA A 29 2.66 12.94 3.88
C ALA A 29 3.75 11.90 4.16
N ARG A 30 4.59 12.16 5.19
CA ARG A 30 5.60 11.19 5.65
C ARG A 30 4.95 9.85 6.01
N LYS A 31 3.89 9.85 6.83
CA LYS A 31 3.19 8.61 7.23
C LYS A 31 2.65 7.84 6.02
N ASN A 32 2.05 8.53 5.05
CA ASN A 32 1.49 7.91 3.84
C ASN A 32 2.58 7.29 2.97
N LEU A 33 3.67 8.02 2.74
CA LEU A 33 4.80 7.56 1.96
C LEU A 33 5.53 6.39 2.63
N CYS A 34 5.77 6.43 3.94
CA CYS A 34 6.33 5.29 4.67
C CYS A 34 5.45 4.03 4.50
N LYS A 35 4.12 4.17 4.51
CA LYS A 35 3.19 3.07 4.25
C LYS A 35 3.22 2.56 2.81
N LEU A 36 3.68 3.36 1.84
CA LEU A 36 3.88 2.93 0.45
C LEU A 36 5.16 2.09 0.30
N TRP A 37 6.27 2.47 0.95
CA TRP A 37 7.53 1.70 0.81
C TRP A 37 7.63 0.50 1.75
N ARG A 38 6.88 0.49 2.86
CA ARG A 38 6.88 -0.63 3.83
C ARG A 38 6.75 -2.02 3.20
N PRO A 39 5.85 -2.28 2.23
CA PRO A 39 5.74 -3.60 1.60
C PRO A 39 7.03 -4.07 0.89
N ALA A 40 7.80 -3.15 0.29
CA ALA A 40 9.07 -3.50 -0.34
C ALA A 40 10.11 -3.89 0.71
N PHE A 41 10.19 -3.15 1.81
CA PHE A 41 11.05 -3.47 2.95
C PHE A 41 10.64 -4.77 3.65
N ASP A 42 9.35 -5.01 3.85
CA ASP A 42 8.84 -6.27 4.42
C ASP A 42 9.22 -7.47 3.54
N ALA A 43 9.13 -7.32 2.21
CA ALA A 43 9.53 -8.35 1.27
C ALA A 43 11.04 -8.63 1.32
N ALA A 44 11.88 -7.58 1.31
CA ALA A 44 13.32 -7.73 1.44
C ALA A 44 13.74 -8.33 2.79
N ALA A 45 13.09 -7.92 3.89
CA ALA A 45 13.34 -8.47 5.22
C ALA A 45 12.97 -9.97 5.32
N ARG A 46 12.01 -10.46 4.53
CA ARG A 46 11.75 -11.90 4.41
C ARG A 46 12.90 -12.61 3.69
N VAL A 47 13.36 -12.08 2.55
CA VAL A 47 14.49 -12.65 1.80
C VAL A 47 15.77 -12.71 2.65
N VAL A 48 16.08 -11.65 3.40
CA VAL A 48 17.23 -11.62 4.30
C VAL A 48 17.13 -12.70 5.38
N ARG A 49 15.96 -12.88 5.98
CA ARG A 49 15.74 -13.92 6.99
C ARG A 49 15.84 -15.33 6.39
N GLU A 50 15.29 -15.54 5.19
CA GLU A 50 15.42 -16.80 4.46
C GLU A 50 16.90 -17.15 4.24
N LEU A 51 17.71 -16.20 3.78
CA LEU A 51 19.16 -16.35 3.60
C LEU A 51 19.92 -16.65 4.90
N GLN A 52 19.46 -16.13 6.05
CA GLN A 52 20.10 -16.36 7.35
C GLN A 52 19.73 -17.70 8.01
N THR A 53 18.56 -18.25 7.70
CA THR A 53 17.95 -19.31 8.51
C THR A 53 17.87 -20.67 7.80
N HIS A 54 17.80 -20.68 6.46
CA HIS A 54 17.60 -21.93 5.71
C HIS A 54 18.90 -22.42 5.07
N GLN A 55 19.15 -23.74 5.15
CA GLN A 55 20.06 -24.42 4.23
C GLN A 55 19.40 -24.46 2.85
N LEU A 56 19.56 -23.36 2.11
CA LEU A 56 19.07 -23.23 0.74
C LEU A 56 20.02 -23.98 -0.20
N SER A 57 19.45 -24.61 -1.23
CA SER A 57 20.24 -25.05 -2.39
C SER A 57 21.02 -23.86 -2.96
N GLN A 58 22.21 -24.10 -3.51
CA GLN A 58 23.05 -23.07 -4.11
C GLN A 58 22.26 -22.22 -5.13
N MET A 59 21.43 -22.85 -5.96
CA MET A 59 20.59 -22.14 -6.94
C MET A 59 19.56 -21.22 -6.26
N GLN A 60 18.93 -21.69 -5.18
CA GLN A 60 17.96 -20.88 -4.43
C GLN A 60 18.64 -19.70 -3.74
N ARG A 61 19.82 -19.93 -3.16
CA ARG A 61 20.64 -18.91 -2.52
C ARG A 61 21.00 -17.80 -3.51
N THR A 62 21.57 -18.15 -4.67
CA THR A 62 21.91 -17.17 -5.73
C THR A 62 20.70 -16.38 -6.20
N LYS A 63 19.53 -17.04 -6.34
CA LYS A 63 18.28 -16.35 -6.71
C LYS A 63 17.86 -15.32 -5.65
N ARG A 64 17.96 -15.66 -4.37
CA ARG A 64 17.60 -14.76 -3.25
C ARG A 64 18.59 -13.61 -3.10
N GLU A 65 19.88 -13.86 -3.26
CA GLU A 65 20.93 -12.83 -3.29
C GLU A 65 20.70 -11.86 -4.45
N ARG A 66 20.36 -12.36 -5.65
CA ARG A 66 20.01 -11.52 -6.80
C ARG A 66 18.80 -10.63 -6.51
N LEU A 67 17.75 -11.18 -5.89
CA LEU A 67 16.57 -10.39 -5.49
C LEU A 67 16.92 -9.29 -4.48
N LEU A 68 17.80 -9.59 -3.52
CA LEU A 68 18.26 -8.61 -2.54
C LEU A 68 19.10 -7.50 -3.20
N ASN A 69 19.97 -7.85 -4.14
CA ASN A 69 20.76 -6.87 -4.90
C ASN A 69 19.85 -5.94 -5.73
N ILE A 70 18.87 -6.50 -6.45
CA ILE A 70 17.88 -5.70 -7.19
C ILE A 70 17.12 -4.75 -6.24
N PHE A 71 16.77 -5.22 -5.04
CA PHE A 71 16.15 -4.38 -4.03
C PHE A 71 17.06 -3.22 -3.61
N GLN A 72 18.34 -3.49 -3.32
CA GLN A 72 19.30 -2.45 -2.93
C GLN A 72 19.45 -1.39 -4.02
N LEU A 73 19.70 -1.80 -5.27
CA LEU A 73 19.78 -0.90 -6.42
C LEU A 73 18.54 0.00 -6.55
N ARG A 74 17.35 -0.59 -6.38
CA ARG A 74 16.10 0.17 -6.43
C ARG A 74 15.95 1.15 -5.28
N VAL A 75 16.38 0.77 -4.07
CA VAL A 75 16.34 1.66 -2.91
C VAL A 75 17.32 2.82 -3.08
N ASP A 76 18.49 2.59 -3.65
CA ASP A 76 19.46 3.67 -3.91
C ASP A 76 18.92 4.68 -4.91
N ALA A 77 18.32 4.22 -6.01
CA ALA A 77 17.64 5.10 -6.96
C ALA A 77 16.46 5.86 -6.30
N THR A 78 15.75 5.22 -5.37
CA THR A 78 14.67 5.85 -4.61
C THR A 78 15.22 6.90 -3.63
N LEU A 79 16.34 6.64 -2.96
CA LEU A 79 17.01 7.60 -2.08
C LEU A 79 17.47 8.83 -2.85
N ASN A 80 17.99 8.65 -4.06
CA ASN A 80 18.33 9.76 -4.95
C ASN A 80 17.10 10.60 -5.32
N LEU A 81 15.95 9.97 -5.63
CA LEU A 81 14.69 10.67 -5.84
C LEU A 81 14.26 11.48 -4.60
N LEU A 82 14.34 10.88 -3.41
CA LEU A 82 13.96 11.53 -2.15
C LEU A 82 14.89 12.70 -1.79
N LEU A 83 16.19 12.53 -2.00
CA LEU A 83 17.19 13.58 -1.79
C LEU A 83 16.93 14.76 -2.74
N ASN A 84 16.74 14.48 -4.03
CA ASN A 84 16.41 15.50 -5.01
C ASN A 84 15.08 16.19 -4.70
N SER A 85 14.08 15.46 -4.19
CA SER A 85 12.80 16.03 -3.74
C SER A 85 12.92 16.89 -2.49
N ALA A 86 13.91 16.65 -1.63
CA ALA A 86 14.16 17.45 -0.43
C ALA A 86 14.88 18.76 -0.78
N ASN A 87 15.84 18.70 -1.72
CA ASN A 87 16.64 19.86 -2.12
C ASN A 87 15.97 20.71 -3.19
N SER A 88 15.23 20.08 -4.12
CA SER A 88 14.55 20.77 -5.22
C SER A 88 13.05 20.71 -5.02
N ARG A 89 12.36 21.81 -5.31
CA ARG A 89 10.89 21.85 -5.43
C ARG A 89 10.40 21.54 -6.86
N GLY A 90 11.25 20.87 -7.64
CA GLY A 90 11.01 20.55 -9.05
C GLY A 90 10.19 19.27 -9.24
N ILE A 91 10.40 18.61 -10.39
CA ILE A 91 9.70 17.38 -10.76
C ILE A 91 9.80 16.28 -9.68
N PRO A 92 10.97 15.99 -9.06
CA PRO A 92 11.06 15.00 -7.99
C PRO A 92 10.10 15.27 -6.82
N HIS A 93 9.97 16.54 -6.44
CA HIS A 93 9.04 16.95 -5.38
C HIS A 93 7.59 16.78 -5.78
N GLN A 94 7.24 17.11 -7.03
CA GLN A 94 5.90 16.86 -7.55
C GLN A 94 5.57 15.36 -7.58
N VAL A 95 6.53 14.49 -7.95
CA VAL A 95 6.34 13.04 -7.90
C VAL A 95 6.07 12.56 -6.48
N VAL A 96 6.89 12.97 -5.49
CA VAL A 96 6.69 12.59 -4.08
C VAL A 96 5.34 13.09 -3.55
N ARG A 97 4.97 14.33 -3.88
CA ARG A 97 3.65 14.90 -3.55
C ARG A 97 2.51 14.09 -4.18
N ASN A 98 2.65 13.71 -5.45
CA ASN A 98 1.65 12.91 -6.16
C ASN A 98 1.53 11.51 -5.56
N LEU A 99 2.62 10.86 -5.18
CA LEU A 99 2.58 9.56 -4.47
C LEU A 99 1.80 9.65 -3.16
N ASN A 100 2.02 10.73 -2.38
CA ASN A 100 1.22 10.98 -1.17
C ASN A 100 -0.27 11.15 -1.51
N LEU A 101 -0.60 11.94 -2.54
CA LEU A 101 -1.98 12.15 -2.97
C LEU A 101 -2.63 10.84 -3.44
N LEU A 102 -1.93 10.03 -4.21
CA LEU A 102 -2.39 8.72 -4.65
C LEU A 102 -2.69 7.82 -3.47
N ARG A 103 -1.80 7.77 -2.47
CA ARG A 103 -2.04 6.99 -1.25
C ARG A 103 -3.25 7.50 -0.49
N LYS A 104 -3.40 8.82 -0.34
CA LYS A 104 -4.54 9.44 0.34
C LYS A 104 -5.84 9.11 -0.39
N ARG A 105 -5.91 9.33 -1.70
CA ARG A 105 -7.11 9.04 -2.52
C ARG A 105 -7.48 7.57 -2.49
N HIS A 106 -6.49 6.68 -2.52
CA HIS A 106 -6.76 5.26 -2.38
C HIS A 106 -7.29 4.92 -0.98
N ILE A 107 -6.73 5.50 0.10
CA ILE A 107 -7.27 5.33 1.46
C ILE A 107 -8.73 5.80 1.51
N ASP A 108 -9.02 6.99 0.98
CA ASP A 108 -10.37 7.56 0.95
C ASP A 108 -11.34 6.67 0.17
N TRP A 109 -10.92 6.17 -1.00
CA TRP A 109 -11.69 5.23 -1.81
C TRP A 109 -11.98 3.92 -1.06
N VAL A 110 -10.97 3.35 -0.39
CA VAL A 110 -11.13 2.12 0.38
C VAL A 110 -12.07 2.32 1.57
N HIS A 111 -11.91 3.42 2.32
CA HIS A 111 -12.75 3.70 3.49
C HIS A 111 -14.19 4.04 3.08
N GLY A 112 -14.35 4.90 2.07
CA GLY A 112 -15.65 5.30 1.56
C GLY A 112 -16.41 4.17 0.88
N GLY A 113 -15.71 3.27 0.19
CA GLY A 113 -16.32 2.15 -0.54
C GLY A 113 -16.51 0.89 0.29
N TYR A 114 -15.45 0.40 0.93
CA TYR A 114 -15.44 -0.92 1.57
C TYR A 114 -15.77 -0.84 3.07
N TYR A 115 -15.11 0.06 3.81
CA TYR A 115 -15.31 0.13 5.28
C TYR A 115 -16.59 0.84 5.71
N SER A 116 -17.09 1.78 4.91
CA SER A 116 -18.37 2.47 5.19
C SER A 116 -19.58 1.51 5.18
N GLN A 117 -19.49 0.40 4.44
CA GLN A 117 -20.52 -0.63 4.43
C GLN A 117 -20.45 -1.49 5.69
N LEU A 118 -19.24 -1.77 6.17
CA LEU A 118 -19.01 -2.50 7.42
C LEU A 118 -19.46 -1.68 8.64
N SER A 119 -19.17 -0.38 8.68
CA SER A 119 -19.61 0.48 9.79
C SER A 119 -21.13 0.63 9.87
N LYS A 120 -21.83 0.57 8.73
CA LYS A 120 -23.30 0.57 8.69
C LYS A 120 -23.94 -0.67 9.31
N ASN A 121 -23.19 -1.76 9.41
CA ASN A 121 -23.62 -3.02 10.01
C ASN A 121 -22.82 -3.32 11.30
N ALA A 122 -22.15 -2.33 11.87
CA ALA A 122 -21.42 -2.50 13.12
C ALA A 122 -22.41 -2.72 14.27
N TRP A 123 -22.08 -3.65 15.17
CA TRP A 123 -22.83 -3.84 16.40
C TRP A 123 -22.77 -2.58 17.26
N LYS A 124 -23.93 -2.10 17.71
CA LYS A 124 -24.09 -0.91 18.53
C LYS A 124 -24.55 -1.34 19.94
N PRO A 125 -23.66 -1.32 20.95
CA PRO A 125 -23.96 -1.82 22.30
C PRO A 125 -25.12 -1.12 22.99
N GLN A 126 -25.41 0.13 22.60
CA GLN A 126 -26.46 0.95 23.18
C GLN A 126 -27.87 0.57 22.71
N LEU A 127 -27.98 -0.31 21.71
CA LEU A 127 -29.26 -0.71 21.13
C LEU A 127 -29.63 -2.12 21.58
N SER A 128 -30.92 -2.32 21.82
CA SER A 128 -31.48 -3.63 22.12
C SER A 128 -31.14 -4.64 21.01
N PRO A 129 -30.87 -5.92 21.31
CA PRO A 129 -30.64 -6.96 20.31
C PRO A 129 -31.76 -7.11 19.28
N LYS A 130 -32.98 -6.66 19.61
CA LYS A 130 -34.15 -6.66 18.71
C LYS A 130 -34.34 -5.36 17.93
N ALA A 131 -33.38 -4.44 17.96
CA ALA A 131 -33.48 -3.18 17.23
C ALA A 131 -33.64 -3.42 15.72
N PRO A 132 -34.47 -2.63 15.01
CA PRO A 132 -34.72 -2.78 13.58
C PRO A 132 -33.44 -2.59 12.73
N GLU A 133 -32.43 -1.90 13.26
CA GLU A 133 -31.13 -1.72 12.62
C GLU A 133 -30.35 -3.03 12.45
N TYR A 134 -30.64 -4.04 13.25
CA TYR A 134 -30.07 -5.39 13.14
C TYR A 134 -30.90 -6.33 12.28
N SER A 135 -32.09 -5.91 11.85
CA SER A 135 -32.92 -6.74 10.97
C SER A 135 -32.22 -6.91 9.61
N PRO A 136 -32.16 -8.13 9.07
CA PRO A 136 -31.51 -8.39 7.80
C PRO A 136 -32.19 -7.57 6.71
N LYS A 137 -31.43 -6.66 6.07
CA LYS A 137 -31.95 -5.88 4.94
C LYS A 137 -32.26 -6.84 3.80
N SER A 138 -33.47 -6.72 3.24
CA SER A 138 -33.88 -7.48 2.06
C SER A 138 -32.82 -7.36 0.95
N LEU A 139 -32.37 -8.50 0.42
CA LEU A 139 -31.51 -8.56 -0.76
C LEU A 139 -32.28 -8.20 -2.03
N ILE A 140 -33.61 -8.23 -1.96
CA ILE A 140 -34.52 -7.89 -3.05
C ILE A 140 -34.72 -6.37 -3.03
N PRO A 141 -34.40 -5.65 -4.12
CA PRO A 141 -34.62 -4.21 -4.19
C PRO A 141 -36.11 -3.89 -4.02
N GLU A 142 -36.43 -3.00 -3.09
CA GLU A 142 -37.82 -2.55 -2.85
C GLU A 142 -38.46 -1.87 -4.07
N SER A 143 -37.64 -1.40 -5.02
CA SER A 143 -38.11 -0.76 -6.25
C SER A 143 -37.16 -0.93 -7.43
N GLN A 144 -37.68 -0.76 -8.64
CA GLN A 144 -36.87 -0.67 -9.85
C GLN A 144 -35.83 0.47 -9.75
N ARG A 145 -36.17 1.60 -9.14
CA ARG A 145 -35.23 2.71 -8.86
C ARG A 145 -34.07 2.25 -7.98
N ALA A 146 -34.33 1.51 -6.91
CA ALA A 146 -33.28 0.96 -6.04
C ALA A 146 -32.37 0.00 -6.82
N THR A 147 -32.93 -0.80 -7.72
CA THR A 147 -32.20 -1.72 -8.59
C THR A 147 -31.24 -0.97 -9.52
N VAL A 148 -31.71 0.08 -10.20
CA VAL A 148 -30.90 0.92 -11.09
C VAL A 148 -29.76 1.61 -10.34
N ILE A 149 -30.04 2.13 -9.13
CA ILE A 149 -29.03 2.77 -8.28
C ILE A 149 -27.95 1.76 -7.86
N GLN A 150 -28.35 0.55 -7.42
CA GLN A 150 -27.39 -0.50 -7.06
C GLN A 150 -26.55 -0.95 -8.26
N ALA A 151 -27.17 -1.15 -9.43
CA ALA A 151 -26.47 -1.51 -10.66
C ALA A 151 -25.44 -0.42 -11.06
N ARG A 152 -25.82 0.86 -10.99
CA ARG A 152 -24.92 1.98 -11.25
C ARG A 152 -23.76 2.02 -10.26
N ARG A 153 -24.02 1.80 -8.97
CA ARG A 153 -22.97 1.73 -7.93
C ARG A 153 -21.99 0.58 -8.20
N ARG A 154 -22.49 -0.60 -8.56
CA ARG A 154 -21.65 -1.77 -8.92
C ARG A 154 -20.77 -1.45 -10.14
N LYS A 155 -21.36 -0.86 -11.19
CA LYS A 155 -20.62 -0.46 -12.40
C LYS A 155 -19.53 0.56 -12.10
N ASN A 156 -19.83 1.58 -11.28
CA ASN A 156 -18.84 2.57 -10.86
C ASN A 156 -17.70 1.94 -10.05
N LYS A 157 -18.02 1.05 -9.11
CA LYS A 157 -17.00 0.35 -8.32
C LYS A 157 -16.06 -0.49 -9.19
N GLN A 158 -16.60 -1.22 -10.17
CA GLN A 158 -15.80 -1.98 -11.13
C GLN A 158 -14.92 -1.07 -11.99
N ALA A 159 -15.43 0.08 -12.40
CA ALA A 159 -14.64 1.07 -13.13
C ALA A 159 -13.48 1.61 -12.27
N ASP A 160 -13.75 1.97 -11.01
CA ASP A 160 -12.72 2.43 -10.07
C ASP A 160 -11.64 1.36 -9.84
N GLU A 161 -12.03 0.11 -9.62
CA GLU A 161 -11.10 -1.01 -9.44
C GLU A 161 -10.18 -1.19 -10.66
N ARG A 162 -10.74 -1.11 -11.88
CA ARG A 162 -9.96 -1.17 -13.13
C ARG A 162 -8.99 0.01 -13.24
N CYS A 163 -9.42 1.22 -12.90
CA CYS A 163 -8.58 2.41 -12.92
C CYS A 163 -7.40 2.29 -11.94
N TRP A 164 -7.63 1.82 -10.71
CA TRP A 164 -6.57 1.61 -9.73
C TRP A 164 -5.60 0.51 -10.14
N ASN A 165 -6.09 -0.57 -10.76
CA ASN A 165 -5.24 -1.62 -11.31
C ASN A 165 -4.36 -1.11 -12.46
N ALA A 166 -4.95 -0.37 -13.41
CA ALA A 166 -4.21 0.24 -14.53
C ALA A 166 -3.14 1.21 -14.02
N LEU A 167 -3.46 2.06 -13.04
CA LEU A 167 -2.47 2.93 -12.41
C LEU A 167 -1.35 2.14 -11.74
N GLY A 168 -1.68 1.02 -11.07
CA GLY A 168 -0.69 0.12 -10.49
C GLY A 168 0.24 -0.54 -11.50
N GLU A 169 -0.22 -0.79 -12.73
CA GLU A 169 0.63 -1.23 -13.85
C GLU A 169 1.55 -0.10 -14.34
N VAL A 170 1.03 1.12 -14.50
CA VAL A 170 1.83 2.29 -14.89
C VAL A 170 2.97 2.54 -13.89
N VAL A 171 2.68 2.45 -12.60
CA VAL A 171 3.70 2.56 -11.55
C VAL A 171 4.75 1.45 -11.69
N ARG A 172 4.34 0.20 -11.96
CA ARG A 172 5.28 -0.92 -12.18
C ARG A 172 6.15 -0.72 -13.42
N MET A 173 5.59 -0.20 -14.51
CA MET A 173 6.34 0.12 -15.71
C MET A 173 7.37 1.22 -15.45
N ALA A 174 6.98 2.28 -14.74
CA ALA A 174 7.89 3.37 -14.38
C ALA A 174 9.04 2.88 -13.48
N GLU A 175 8.74 2.05 -12.50
CA GLU A 175 9.75 1.41 -11.65
C GLU A 175 10.70 0.50 -12.42
N GLY A 176 10.18 -0.28 -13.38
CA GLY A 176 10.99 -1.13 -14.25
C GLY A 176 11.92 -0.31 -15.16
N ARG A 177 11.41 0.78 -15.74
CA ARG A 177 12.19 1.68 -16.62
C ARG A 177 13.31 2.40 -15.88
N HIS A 178 13.02 2.93 -14.69
CA HIS A 178 13.97 3.75 -13.95
C HIS A 178 14.70 3.00 -12.81
N ASN A 179 14.51 1.68 -12.71
CA ASN A 179 15.08 0.84 -11.66
C ASN A 179 14.92 1.45 -10.26
N MET A 180 13.73 1.97 -9.93
CA MET A 180 13.44 2.57 -8.63
C MET A 180 12.19 1.94 -7.99
N SER A 181 11.93 2.27 -6.73
CA SER A 181 10.73 1.86 -6.00
C SER A 181 9.87 3.07 -5.68
N LEU A 182 8.71 3.18 -6.30
CA LEU A 182 7.67 4.18 -6.01
C LEU A 182 6.70 3.70 -4.93
N GLY A 183 6.87 2.45 -4.49
CA GLY A 183 6.12 1.84 -3.40
C GLY A 183 4.90 1.06 -3.87
N ARG A 184 4.20 0.46 -2.92
CA ARG A 184 3.01 -0.37 -3.16
C ARG A 184 1.89 0.06 -2.24
N VAL A 185 0.72 0.19 -2.83
CA VAL A 185 -0.51 0.30 -2.05
C VAL A 185 -0.94 -1.11 -1.67
N ARG A 186 -0.81 -1.47 -0.39
CA ARG A 186 -1.47 -2.65 0.15
C ARG A 186 -2.88 -2.28 0.57
N LEU A 187 -3.85 -2.89 -0.09
CA LEU A 187 -5.14 -3.18 0.52
C LEU A 187 -4.89 -4.17 1.65
N LYS A 188 -5.54 -4.02 2.81
CA LYS A 188 -5.72 -5.16 3.70
C LYS A 188 -6.79 -6.00 3.01
N PRO A 189 -6.46 -7.15 2.37
CA PRO A 189 -7.48 -8.00 1.80
C PRO A 189 -8.35 -8.50 2.96
N TRP A 190 -9.65 -8.70 2.72
CA TRP A 190 -10.54 -9.42 3.65
C TRP A 190 -10.02 -10.82 3.99
N ALA A 191 -9.05 -11.37 3.24
CA ALA A 191 -8.51 -12.70 3.43
C ALA A 191 -8.33 -12.96 4.93
N MET A 192 -9.26 -13.78 5.44
CA MET A 192 -9.35 -14.21 6.82
C MET A 192 -7.93 -14.53 7.26
N GLU A 193 -7.46 -13.91 8.33
CA GLU A 193 -6.52 -14.58 9.21
C GLU A 193 -7.28 -15.81 9.74
N ARG A 194 -7.28 -16.88 8.94
CA ARG A 194 -7.37 -18.23 9.47
C ARG A 194 -6.01 -18.49 10.09
N SER A 195 -5.95 -18.19 11.38
CA SER A 195 -5.00 -18.73 12.33
C SER A 195 -5.80 -19.01 13.60
#